data_AF-A0A7M7N998-F1
#
_entry.id   AF-A0A7M7N998-F1
#
_cell.length_a   1.000
_cell.length_b   1.000
_cell.length_c   1.000
_cell.angle_alpha   90.00
_cell.angle_beta   90.00
_cell.angle_gamma   90.00
#
_symmetry.space_group_name_H-M   'P 1'
#
loop_
_entity.id
_entity.type
_entity.pdbx_description
1 polymer ?
#
loop_
_entity_poly.entity_id
_entity_poly.type
_entity_poly.pdbx_seq_one_letter_code
_entity_poly.pdbx_strand_id
1 'polypeptide(L)'
;MDSITRDSTAPRDQLLAELHRCAGLGETAHVSRMVQGMKSGLDGRNEQGWTGLMLAARNGHADVVKLLLQNGCDPFLPNKSGQNSLDIAEFWDHTEVISLLKNDPQIKKVADKELINFFGLNPLDRQSHQRTNKQWLEDAMQAPTTTFVLYRDLNPYIIPSEDSNGTFQYNLAAFSYAEISFALKEEASIIFLGVGSLHISMKKKGNAQEKSSEEGAWFALDVASIPSEDLQKIKPEAELLPKRNRMAIMLLRAEDAGIIALGKSVLAWHDRYKFCPTCGAPTTIAEAGYKLVCTKEGCRSLQGVHNTCYPRLDPVVIMLVVSEDGKSALLGRKKGFPGKMYSCLAGFMEPGETIEDAVRRETKEESGIIVGKVQYHSSQPWPMPSQLMIGCIAKATSSKITVDEDELVDARWFTRHDVIEMLGSSGGSGSSGGGMFVPPGAAIAHQLLKHWAKMSPNL
;
A
#
# COMPACT_ATOMS: atom_id res chain seq x y z
N MET A 1 -18.39 -0.42 -57.17
CA MET A 1 -18.03 0.68 -56.26
C MET A 1 -17.56 0.02 -54.99
N ASP A 2 -16.26 -0.27 -54.95
CA ASP A 2 -15.59 -0.89 -53.81
C ASP A 2 -15.37 0.14 -52.71
N SER A 3 -15.82 -0.15 -51.48
CA SER A 3 -15.43 0.62 -50.29
C SER A 3 -14.48 -0.21 -49.43
N ILE A 4 -13.20 0.12 -49.56
CA ILE A 4 -12.10 -0.37 -48.74
C ILE A 4 -12.29 0.19 -47.32
N THR A 5 -12.59 -0.67 -46.36
CA THR A 5 -12.39 -0.40 -44.94
C THR A 5 -10.90 -0.50 -44.63
N ARG A 6 -10.22 0.64 -44.50
CA ARG A 6 -8.83 0.70 -43.99
C ARG A 6 -8.86 0.41 -42.49
N ASP A 7 -8.39 -0.77 -42.14
CA ASP A 7 -8.04 -1.17 -40.78
C ASP A 7 -6.80 -0.38 -40.30
N SER A 8 -6.92 0.36 -39.20
CA SER A 8 -5.89 1.31 -38.73
C SER A 8 -5.03 0.79 -37.58
N THR A 9 -5.07 -0.51 -37.26
CA THR A 9 -4.26 -1.17 -36.21
C THR A 9 -3.03 -1.92 -36.77
N ALA A 10 -3.06 -2.32 -38.04
CA ALA A 10 -2.05 -3.15 -38.70
C ALA A 10 -0.58 -2.69 -38.62
N PRO A 11 -0.23 -1.38 -38.65
CA PRO A 11 1.18 -0.97 -38.69
C PRO A 11 1.93 -1.25 -37.38
N ARG A 12 1.25 -1.12 -36.23
CA ARG A 12 1.89 -1.25 -34.91
C ARG A 12 2.15 -2.71 -34.56
N ASP A 13 1.20 -3.59 -34.86
CA ASP A 13 1.32 -5.02 -34.60
C ASP A 13 2.38 -5.66 -35.50
N GLN A 14 2.49 -5.22 -36.76
CA GLN A 14 3.56 -5.64 -37.66
C GLN A 14 4.94 -5.20 -37.16
N LEU A 15 5.07 -3.95 -36.72
CA LEU A 15 6.34 -3.45 -36.18
C LEU A 15 6.71 -4.16 -34.87
N LEU A 16 5.74 -4.53 -34.03
CA LEU A 16 5.99 -5.28 -32.79
C LEU A 16 6.40 -6.72 -33.08
N ALA A 17 5.73 -7.39 -34.01
CA ALA A 17 6.10 -8.73 -34.47
C ALA A 17 7.51 -8.75 -35.06
N GLU A 18 7.88 -7.70 -35.81
CA GLU A 18 9.22 -7.56 -36.35
C GLU A 18 10.26 -7.30 -35.25
N LEU A 19 9.92 -6.52 -34.21
CA LEU A 19 10.79 -6.31 -33.05
C LEU A 19 11.04 -7.63 -32.32
N HIS A 20 9.98 -8.42 -32.11
CA HIS A 20 10.07 -9.75 -31.50
C HIS A 20 10.96 -10.69 -32.32
N ARG A 21 10.79 -10.72 -33.65
CA ARG A 21 11.62 -11.52 -34.56
C ARG A 21 13.08 -11.10 -34.49
N CYS A 22 13.37 -9.80 -34.66
CA CYS A 22 14.74 -9.26 -34.63
C CYS A 22 15.42 -9.51 -33.28
N ALA A 23 14.68 -9.32 -32.18
CA ALA A 23 15.20 -9.54 -30.84
C ALA A 23 15.50 -11.02 -30.58
N GLY A 24 14.63 -11.92 -31.03
CA GLY A 24 14.83 -13.36 -30.94
C GLY A 24 15.96 -13.90 -31.84
N LEU A 25 16.34 -13.20 -32.91
CA LEU A 25 17.45 -13.60 -33.80
C LEU A 25 18.78 -12.92 -33.47
N GLY A 26 18.80 -11.99 -32.52
CA GLY A 26 20.02 -11.27 -32.16
C GLY A 26 20.42 -10.19 -33.16
N GLU A 27 19.48 -9.69 -33.97
CA GLU A 27 19.75 -8.68 -35.01
C GLU A 27 19.89 -7.27 -34.40
N THR A 28 20.95 -7.04 -33.62
CA THR A 28 21.19 -5.81 -32.84
C THR A 28 21.05 -4.52 -33.65
N ALA A 29 21.53 -4.50 -34.90
CA ALA A 29 21.43 -3.34 -35.78
C ALA A 29 20.00 -3.03 -36.24
N HIS A 30 19.15 -4.05 -36.41
CA HIS A 30 17.74 -3.87 -36.71
C HIS A 30 16.98 -3.40 -35.47
N VAL A 31 17.19 -4.07 -34.33
CA VAL A 31 16.59 -3.67 -33.05
C VAL A 31 16.93 -2.22 -32.71
N SER A 32 18.18 -1.78 -32.90
CA SER A 32 18.61 -0.40 -32.64
C SER A 32 17.84 0.62 -33.48
N ARG A 33 17.67 0.36 -34.78
CA ARG A 33 16.87 1.22 -35.66
C ARG A 33 15.40 1.26 -35.24
N MET A 34 14.84 0.11 -34.86
CA MET A 34 13.44 0.02 -34.45
C MET A 34 13.17 0.77 -33.15
N VAL A 35 14.06 0.63 -32.16
CA VAL A 35 13.96 1.30 -30.86
C VAL A 35 14.08 2.82 -31.00
N GLN A 36 14.93 3.32 -31.91
CA GLN A 36 15.00 4.75 -32.22
C GLN A 36 13.72 5.29 -32.88
N GLY A 37 13.03 4.46 -33.67
CA GLY A 37 11.75 4.81 -34.30
C GLY A 37 10.54 4.67 -33.39
N MET A 38 10.58 3.74 -32.42
CA MET A 38 9.52 3.48 -31.44
C MET A 38 9.80 4.17 -30.11
N LYS A 39 9.26 5.37 -29.91
CA LYS A 39 9.34 6.05 -28.60
C LYS A 39 8.48 5.42 -27.49
N SER A 40 7.54 4.53 -27.83
CA SER A 40 6.67 3.85 -26.86
C SER A 40 6.20 2.49 -27.40
N GLY A 41 5.98 1.52 -26.51
CA GLY A 41 5.42 0.21 -26.86
C GLY A 41 6.42 -0.92 -27.11
N LEU A 42 7.69 -0.75 -26.72
CA LEU A 42 8.72 -1.80 -26.82
C LEU A 42 8.39 -3.05 -25.98
N ASP A 43 7.64 -2.85 -24.89
CA ASP A 43 7.13 -3.89 -24.00
C ASP A 43 5.85 -4.59 -24.51
N GLY A 44 5.50 -4.38 -25.79
CA GLY A 44 4.39 -5.07 -26.41
C GLY A 44 4.57 -6.60 -26.34
N ARG A 45 3.49 -7.30 -26.01
CA ARG A 45 3.47 -8.75 -25.80
C ARG A 45 2.77 -9.46 -26.94
N ASN A 46 3.31 -10.60 -27.39
CA ASN A 46 2.63 -11.44 -28.37
C ASN A 46 1.49 -12.26 -27.73
N GLU A 47 0.83 -13.11 -28.52
CA GLU A 47 -0.27 -13.97 -28.05
C GLU A 47 0.11 -14.90 -26.88
N GLN A 48 1.39 -15.18 -26.68
CA GLN A 48 1.90 -16.01 -25.58
C GLN A 48 2.46 -15.17 -24.41
N GLY A 49 2.26 -13.85 -24.44
CA GLY A 49 2.75 -12.93 -23.41
C GLY A 49 4.23 -12.58 -23.54
N TRP A 50 4.92 -12.98 -24.62
CA TRP A 50 6.36 -12.75 -24.77
C TRP A 50 6.66 -11.34 -25.26
N THR A 51 7.65 -10.69 -24.65
CA THR A 51 8.25 -9.42 -25.11
C THR A 51 9.50 -9.68 -25.95
N GLY A 52 9.97 -8.65 -26.67
CA GLY A 52 11.26 -8.72 -27.37
C GLY A 52 12.42 -9.02 -26.42
N LEU A 53 12.39 -8.47 -25.19
CA LEU A 53 13.41 -8.70 -24.17
C LEU A 53 13.46 -10.17 -23.72
N MET A 54 12.30 -10.81 -23.54
CA MET A 54 12.22 -12.24 -23.20
C MET A 54 12.75 -13.13 -24.33
N LEU A 55 12.46 -12.79 -25.59
CA LEU A 55 12.93 -13.54 -26.75
C LEU A 55 14.45 -13.44 -26.91
N ALA A 56 15.01 -12.24 -26.71
CA ALA A 56 16.46 -12.03 -26.67
C ALA A 56 17.10 -12.80 -25.51
N ALA A 57 16.47 -12.78 -24.33
CA ALA A 57 16.94 -13.51 -23.16
C ALA A 57 16.94 -15.03 -23.33
N ARG A 58 15.90 -15.58 -23.98
CA ARG A 58 15.79 -17.02 -24.30
C ARG A 58 16.93 -17.53 -25.16
N ASN A 59 17.38 -16.73 -26.12
CA ASN A 59 18.38 -17.12 -27.11
C ASN A 59 19.79 -16.58 -26.78
N GLY A 60 19.99 -15.99 -25.60
CA GLY A 60 21.30 -15.56 -25.13
C GLY A 60 21.86 -14.31 -25.82
N HIS A 61 21.00 -13.48 -26.42
CA HIS A 61 21.43 -12.30 -27.18
C HIS A 61 21.71 -11.10 -26.26
N ALA A 62 22.85 -11.14 -25.57
CA ALA A 62 23.29 -10.14 -24.59
C ALA A 62 23.26 -8.70 -25.11
N ASP A 63 23.73 -8.46 -26.34
CA ASP A 63 23.74 -7.12 -26.95
C ASP A 63 22.34 -6.55 -27.15
N VAL A 64 21.39 -7.39 -27.58
CA VAL A 64 19.99 -7.01 -27.75
C VAL A 64 19.33 -6.75 -26.38
N VAL A 65 19.59 -7.61 -25.40
CA VAL A 65 19.09 -7.43 -24.03
C VAL A 65 19.56 -6.09 -23.47
N LYS A 66 20.86 -5.80 -23.56
CA LYS A 66 21.45 -4.53 -23.11
C LYS A 66 20.81 -3.33 -23.80
N LEU A 67 20.63 -3.40 -25.12
CA LEU A 67 20.03 -2.34 -25.91
C LEU A 67 18.57 -2.07 -25.51
N LEU A 68 17.76 -3.12 -25.32
CA LEU A 68 16.36 -2.99 -24.91
C LEU A 68 16.23 -2.43 -23.49
N LEU A 69 17.07 -2.88 -22.55
CA LEU A 69 17.11 -2.36 -21.18
C LEU A 69 17.50 -0.87 -21.13
N GLN A 70 18.51 -0.46 -21.91
CA GLN A 70 18.93 0.95 -22.01
C GLN A 70 17.84 1.87 -22.56
N ASN A 71 16.85 1.32 -23.27
CA ASN A 71 15.71 2.06 -23.80
C ASN A 71 14.44 1.89 -22.93
N GLY A 72 14.59 1.41 -21.69
CA GLY A 72 13.53 1.41 -20.69
C GLY A 72 12.51 0.28 -20.83
N CYS A 73 12.85 -0.83 -21.51
CA CYS A 73 12.01 -2.03 -21.49
C CYS A 73 11.96 -2.62 -20.08
N ASP A 74 10.78 -3.08 -19.65
CA ASP A 74 10.54 -3.62 -18.32
C ASP A 74 10.96 -5.11 -18.24
N PRO A 75 12.04 -5.46 -17.49
CA PRO A 75 12.48 -6.84 -17.35
C PRO A 75 11.56 -7.71 -16.48
N PHE A 76 10.64 -7.11 -15.74
CA PHE A 76 9.75 -7.78 -14.79
C PHE A 76 8.45 -8.28 -15.39
N LEU A 77 8.17 -7.94 -16.65
CA LEU A 77 6.98 -8.45 -17.34
C LEU A 77 7.04 -9.97 -17.41
N PRO A 78 5.94 -10.69 -17.13
CA PRO A 78 5.88 -12.13 -17.27
C PRO A 78 5.17 -12.56 -18.56
N ASN A 79 5.59 -13.70 -19.12
CA ASN A 79 4.86 -14.40 -20.19
C ASN A 79 3.66 -15.19 -19.62
N LYS A 80 2.87 -15.86 -20.47
CA LYS A 80 1.73 -16.69 -20.00
C LYS A 80 2.12 -17.85 -19.08
N SER A 81 3.38 -18.30 -19.15
CA SER A 81 3.94 -19.29 -18.20
C SER A 81 4.42 -18.66 -16.88
N GLY A 82 4.22 -17.36 -16.68
CA GLY A 82 4.63 -16.63 -15.49
C GLY A 82 6.12 -16.29 -15.41
N GLN A 83 6.89 -16.53 -16.48
CA GLN A 83 8.34 -16.32 -16.52
C GLN A 83 8.67 -14.91 -17.00
N ASN A 84 9.53 -14.20 -16.27
CA ASN A 84 10.12 -12.93 -16.72
C ASN A 84 11.42 -13.16 -17.52
N SER A 85 12.06 -12.06 -17.97
CA SER A 85 13.26 -12.17 -18.82
C SER A 85 14.45 -12.82 -18.09
N LEU A 86 14.56 -12.65 -16.77
CA LEU A 86 15.59 -13.28 -15.95
C LEU A 86 15.30 -14.78 -15.75
N ASP A 87 14.06 -15.16 -15.46
CA ASP A 87 13.65 -16.56 -15.32
C ASP A 87 13.96 -17.37 -16.58
N ILE A 88 13.71 -16.76 -17.74
CA ILE A 88 14.02 -17.35 -19.05
C ILE A 88 15.53 -17.48 -19.22
N ALA A 89 16.30 -16.42 -18.93
CA ALA A 89 17.76 -16.47 -19.05
C ALA A 89 18.39 -17.53 -18.13
N GLU A 90 17.89 -17.67 -16.89
CA GLU A 90 18.33 -18.69 -15.93
C GLU A 90 17.94 -20.10 -16.38
N PHE A 91 16.74 -20.31 -16.92
CA PHE A 91 16.30 -21.61 -17.42
C PHE A 91 17.17 -22.13 -18.57
N TRP A 92 17.63 -21.23 -19.45
CA TRP A 92 18.47 -21.56 -20.60
C TRP A 92 19.98 -21.39 -20.34
N ASP A 93 20.37 -21.08 -19.09
CA ASP A 93 21.76 -20.91 -18.63
C ASP A 93 22.59 -19.84 -19.37
N HIS A 94 21.94 -18.74 -19.76
CA HIS A 94 22.61 -17.63 -20.47
C HIS A 94 23.32 -16.69 -19.50
N THR A 95 24.48 -17.11 -18.98
CA THR A 95 25.25 -16.42 -17.92
C THR A 95 25.46 -14.92 -18.16
N GLU A 96 25.77 -14.51 -19.39
CA GLU A 96 25.98 -13.09 -19.73
C GLU A 96 24.69 -12.27 -19.63
N VAL A 97 23.57 -12.82 -20.12
CA VAL A 97 22.25 -12.21 -20.00
C VAL A 97 21.80 -12.14 -18.54
N ILE A 98 22.03 -13.21 -17.77
CA ILE A 98 21.74 -13.25 -16.32
C ILE A 98 22.49 -12.13 -15.60
N SER A 99 23.79 -11.95 -15.91
CA SER A 99 24.61 -10.89 -15.33
C SER A 99 24.10 -9.50 -15.72
N LEU A 100 23.72 -9.29 -16.99
CA LEU A 100 23.17 -8.02 -17.46
C LEU A 100 21.86 -7.68 -16.76
N LEU A 101 20.93 -8.64 -16.66
CA LEU A 101 19.66 -8.45 -16.00
C LEU A 101 19.86 -8.19 -14.49
N LYS A 102 20.62 -9.02 -13.77
CA LYS A 102 20.88 -8.82 -12.32
C LYS A 102 21.55 -7.47 -12.03
N ASN A 103 22.35 -6.95 -12.95
CA ASN A 103 23.06 -5.68 -12.79
C ASN A 103 22.31 -4.46 -13.34
N ASP A 104 21.17 -4.63 -14.00
CA ASP A 104 20.43 -3.53 -14.59
C ASP A 104 19.97 -2.54 -13.51
N PRO A 105 20.11 -1.21 -13.69
CA PRO A 105 19.67 -0.23 -12.72
C PRO A 105 18.18 -0.30 -12.38
N GLN A 106 17.31 -0.79 -13.27
CA GLN A 106 15.89 -1.01 -12.95
C GLN A 106 15.70 -2.21 -12.02
N ILE A 107 16.58 -3.22 -12.11
CA ILE A 107 16.63 -4.38 -11.21
C ILE A 107 17.28 -4.01 -9.88
N LYS A 108 18.36 -3.23 -9.88
CA LYS A 108 19.02 -2.70 -8.67
C LYS A 108 18.21 -1.63 -7.94
N LYS A 109 17.54 -0.69 -8.64
CA LYS A 109 16.67 0.33 -8.02
C LYS A 109 15.49 -0.26 -7.25
N VAL A 110 15.02 -1.44 -7.64
CA VAL A 110 13.97 -2.16 -6.90
C VAL A 110 14.54 -2.82 -5.63
N ALA A 111 15.82 -3.20 -5.64
CA ALA A 111 16.49 -3.79 -4.49
C ALA A 111 16.89 -2.77 -3.40
N ASP A 112 17.24 -1.53 -3.80
CA ASP A 112 17.79 -0.52 -2.88
C ASP A 112 16.77 0.49 -2.33
N LYS A 113 15.51 0.46 -2.79
CA LYS A 113 14.45 1.35 -2.27
C LYS A 113 13.70 0.65 -1.15
N GLU A 114 13.74 1.22 0.05
CA GLU A 114 12.95 0.74 1.18
C GLU A 114 11.48 0.60 0.77
N LEU A 115 10.92 -0.60 0.95
CA LEU A 115 9.52 -0.88 0.61
C LEU A 115 8.60 -0.25 1.67
N ILE A 116 8.04 0.91 1.34
CA ILE A 116 7.09 1.61 2.20
C ILE A 116 5.67 1.34 1.69
N ASN A 117 4.87 0.67 2.52
CA ASN A 117 3.45 0.45 2.23
C ASN A 117 2.62 1.72 2.44
N PHE A 118 1.45 1.81 1.81
CA PHE A 118 0.62 3.03 1.71
C PHE A 118 0.43 3.84 3.01
N PHE A 119 0.06 3.21 4.12
CA PHE A 119 -0.08 3.87 5.43
C PHE A 119 1.22 3.98 6.26
N GLY A 120 2.32 3.41 5.76
CA GLY A 120 3.62 3.46 6.40
C GLY A 120 4.39 4.76 6.10
N LEU A 121 4.00 5.49 5.06
CA LEU A 121 4.61 6.77 4.72
C LEU A 121 4.04 7.87 5.60
N ASN A 122 4.82 8.36 6.57
CA ASN A 122 4.46 9.51 7.38
C ASN A 122 5.59 10.56 7.29
N PRO A 123 5.32 11.73 6.70
CA PRO A 123 6.35 12.77 6.50
C PRO A 123 6.66 13.57 7.78
N LEU A 124 5.96 13.32 8.89
CA LEU A 124 6.14 14.06 10.13
C LEU A 124 7.18 13.39 11.03
N ASP A 125 8.11 14.17 11.57
CA ASP A 125 8.87 13.78 12.75
C ASP A 125 7.91 13.82 13.96
N ARG A 126 7.69 12.67 14.58
CA ARG A 126 6.75 12.52 15.70
C ARG A 126 7.12 13.34 16.94
N GLN A 127 8.39 13.77 17.09
CA GLN A 127 8.90 14.57 18.20
C GLN A 127 8.30 14.22 19.57
N SER A 128 8.37 12.94 19.94
CA SER A 128 7.69 12.42 21.13
C SER A 128 8.09 13.12 22.44
N HIS A 129 9.32 13.65 22.50
CA HIS A 129 9.83 14.43 23.64
C HIS A 129 9.04 15.73 23.89
N GLN A 130 8.37 16.29 22.87
CA GLN A 130 7.56 17.50 23.03
C GLN A 130 6.19 17.23 23.67
N ARG A 131 5.73 15.97 23.70
CA ARG A 131 4.38 15.62 24.17
C ARG A 131 4.11 15.99 25.63
N THR A 132 5.16 16.09 26.45
CA THR A 132 5.09 16.52 27.85
C THR A 132 5.32 18.02 28.03
N ASN A 133 5.77 18.74 27.00
CA ASN A 133 6.11 20.15 27.06
C ASN A 133 4.87 21.02 26.79
N LYS A 134 4.12 21.33 27.85
CA LYS A 134 2.86 22.08 27.75
C LYS A 134 3.02 23.45 27.09
N GLN A 135 4.04 24.21 27.51
CA GLN A 135 4.29 25.55 26.96
C GLN A 135 4.57 25.48 25.46
N TRP A 136 5.44 24.56 25.03
CA TRP A 136 5.73 24.39 23.62
C TRP A 136 4.50 23.97 22.82
N LEU A 137 3.66 23.09 23.35
CA LEU A 137 2.42 22.67 22.68
C LEU A 137 1.44 23.84 22.52
N GLU A 138 1.27 24.67 23.56
CA GLU A 138 0.41 25.87 23.52
C GLU A 138 0.92 26.90 22.51
N ASP A 139 2.23 27.14 22.47
CA ASP A 139 2.87 28.03 21.50
C ASP A 139 2.77 27.47 20.07
N ALA A 140 3.05 26.17 19.92
CA ALA A 140 2.99 25.48 18.63
C ALA A 140 1.57 25.49 18.07
N MET A 141 0.54 25.24 18.87
CA MET A 141 -0.85 25.28 18.38
C MET A 141 -1.22 26.62 17.76
N GLN A 142 -0.69 27.73 18.30
CA GLN A 142 -0.99 29.09 17.83
C GLN A 142 -0.08 29.57 16.69
N ALA A 143 0.97 28.82 16.36
CA ALA A 143 1.91 29.20 15.32
C ALA A 143 1.23 29.26 13.93
N PRO A 144 1.53 30.26 13.08
CA PRO A 144 0.96 30.37 11.74
C PRO A 144 1.29 29.19 10.81
N THR A 145 2.36 28.46 11.09
CA THR A 145 2.81 27.28 10.33
C THR A 145 2.08 26.00 10.74
N THR A 146 1.32 26.02 11.83
CA THR A 146 0.66 24.84 12.38
C THR A 146 -0.54 24.40 11.56
N THR A 147 -0.65 23.09 11.37
CA THR A 147 -1.73 22.45 10.64
C THR A 147 -2.57 21.58 11.56
N PHE A 148 -3.89 21.74 11.47
CA PHE A 148 -4.89 20.91 12.11
C PHE A 148 -5.57 20.01 11.10
N VAL A 149 -5.71 18.74 11.47
CA VAL A 149 -6.42 17.71 10.73
C VAL A 149 -7.66 17.35 11.52
N LEU A 150 -8.83 17.60 10.94
CA LEU A 150 -10.09 17.43 11.64
C LEU A 150 -10.71 16.06 11.35
N TYR A 151 -11.36 15.49 12.36
CA TYR A 151 -12.08 14.24 12.28
C TYR A 151 -13.49 14.39 12.82
N ARG A 152 -14.44 13.64 12.26
CA ARG A 152 -15.77 13.44 12.86
C ARG A 152 -16.11 11.96 12.87
N ASP A 153 -16.42 11.43 14.03
CA ASP A 153 -16.69 10.00 14.23
C ASP A 153 -15.57 9.11 13.62
N LEU A 154 -14.31 9.49 13.84
CA LEU A 154 -13.11 8.85 13.27
C LEU A 154 -12.95 8.97 11.74
N ASN A 155 -13.71 9.83 11.06
CA ASN A 155 -13.57 10.06 9.62
C ASN A 155 -12.87 11.41 9.38
N PRO A 156 -11.75 11.44 8.63
CA PRO A 156 -11.04 12.68 8.36
C PRO A 156 -11.83 13.55 7.38
N TYR A 157 -11.65 14.87 7.50
CA TYR A 157 -11.99 15.79 6.42
C TYR A 157 -10.95 15.73 5.30
N ILE A 158 -11.42 15.73 4.06
CA ILE A 158 -10.65 15.53 2.83
C ILE A 158 -11.11 16.51 1.76
N ILE A 159 -10.29 16.72 0.73
CA ILE A 159 -10.61 17.53 -0.44
C ILE A 159 -10.46 16.65 -1.69
N PRO A 160 -11.52 16.49 -2.52
CA PRO A 160 -11.43 15.82 -3.81
C PRO A 160 -10.40 16.50 -4.72
N SER A 161 -9.57 15.69 -5.39
CA SER A 161 -8.48 16.18 -6.24
C SER A 161 -8.19 15.19 -7.37
N GLU A 162 -7.31 15.60 -8.28
CA GLU A 162 -6.76 14.76 -9.34
C GLU A 162 -5.23 14.82 -9.25
N ASP A 163 -4.56 13.69 -9.52
CA ASP A 163 -3.10 13.64 -9.63
C ASP A 163 -2.61 14.28 -10.95
N SER A 164 -1.29 14.31 -11.17
CA SER A 164 -0.71 14.88 -12.39
C SER A 164 -1.12 14.15 -13.68
N ASN A 165 -1.68 12.94 -13.56
CA ASN A 165 -2.12 12.11 -14.66
C ASN A 165 -3.65 12.15 -14.86
N GLY A 166 -4.37 12.97 -14.08
CA GLY A 166 -5.83 13.06 -14.11
C GLY A 166 -6.55 11.93 -13.36
N THR A 167 -5.84 11.18 -12.51
CA THR A 167 -6.44 10.14 -11.66
C THR A 167 -7.08 10.77 -10.44
N PHE A 168 -8.35 10.46 -10.18
CA PHE A 168 -9.05 10.92 -9.00
C PHE A 168 -8.37 10.44 -7.71
N GLN A 169 -8.19 11.34 -6.75
CA GLN A 169 -7.63 11.08 -5.43
C GLN A 169 -8.21 12.05 -4.38
N TYR A 170 -7.92 11.80 -3.12
CA TYR A 170 -8.26 12.68 -2.02
C TYR A 170 -6.98 13.28 -1.41
N ASN A 171 -7.02 14.59 -1.17
CA ASN A 171 -6.02 15.27 -0.36
C ASN A 171 -6.55 15.48 1.05
N LEU A 172 -5.64 15.59 2.01
CA LEU A 172 -5.99 15.97 3.37
C LEU A 172 -6.53 17.41 3.45
N ALA A 173 -7.65 17.61 4.14
CA ALA A 173 -8.12 18.95 4.47
C ALA A 173 -7.31 19.49 5.68
N ALA A 174 -6.45 20.47 5.41
CA ALA A 174 -5.64 21.15 6.41
C ALA A 174 -6.34 22.43 6.91
N PHE A 175 -6.27 22.70 8.21
CA PHE A 175 -6.82 23.90 8.85
C PHE A 175 -5.75 24.61 9.68
N SER A 176 -5.86 25.92 9.81
CA SER A 176 -5.01 26.76 10.66
C SER A 176 -5.67 27.00 12.01
N TYR A 177 -4.88 27.47 12.99
CA TYR A 177 -5.41 27.88 14.29
C TYR A 177 -6.51 28.95 14.17
N ALA A 178 -6.30 29.96 13.30
CA ALA A 178 -7.27 31.03 13.09
C ALA A 178 -8.63 30.51 12.59
N GLU A 179 -8.61 29.49 11.72
CA GLU A 179 -9.82 28.86 11.19
C GLU A 179 -10.57 28.05 12.25
N ILE A 180 -9.88 27.41 13.21
CA ILE A 180 -10.49 26.40 14.10
C ILE A 180 -10.37 26.73 15.60
N SER A 181 -9.88 27.89 15.99
CA SER A 181 -9.70 28.27 17.40
C SER A 181 -10.96 28.11 18.26
N PHE A 182 -12.15 28.36 17.69
CA PHE A 182 -13.44 28.15 18.35
C PHE A 182 -13.74 26.68 18.73
N ALA A 183 -13.05 25.73 18.08
CA ALA A 183 -13.15 24.29 18.31
C ALA A 183 -12.27 23.81 19.47
N LEU A 184 -11.23 24.57 19.82
CA LEU A 184 -10.20 24.20 20.81
C LEU A 184 -10.64 24.53 22.24
N LYS A 185 -11.77 23.96 22.66
CA LYS A 185 -12.26 24.06 24.06
C LYS A 185 -11.50 23.08 24.96
N GLU A 186 -11.53 23.30 26.28
CA GLU A 186 -10.79 22.48 27.26
C GLU A 186 -11.07 20.96 27.18
N GLU A 187 -12.26 20.55 26.70
CA GLU A 187 -12.65 19.14 26.57
C GLU A 187 -12.31 18.51 25.21
N ALA A 188 -11.65 19.25 24.32
CA ALA A 188 -11.36 18.78 22.98
C ALA A 188 -10.26 17.71 22.95
N SER A 189 -10.49 16.59 22.27
CA SER A 189 -9.46 15.55 22.08
C SER A 189 -8.44 16.00 21.03
N ILE A 190 -7.40 16.70 21.48
CA ILE A 190 -6.29 17.20 20.67
C ILE A 190 -5.12 16.20 20.74
N ILE A 191 -4.58 15.81 19.58
CA ILE A 191 -3.44 14.91 19.47
C ILE A 191 -2.33 15.59 18.69
N PHE A 192 -1.13 15.64 19.25
CA PHE A 192 0.06 16.09 18.52
C PHE A 192 0.58 15.00 17.58
N LEU A 193 0.60 15.26 16.28
CA LEU A 193 1.00 14.28 15.26
C LEU A 193 2.50 14.30 15.00
N GLY A 194 3.13 15.47 15.10
CA GLY A 194 4.54 15.68 14.83
C GLY A 194 4.83 17.06 14.24
N VAL A 195 6.07 17.27 13.77
CA VAL A 195 6.52 18.46 13.05
C VAL A 195 6.96 18.05 11.65
N GLY A 196 6.63 18.88 10.66
CA GLY A 196 7.09 18.69 9.30
C GLY A 196 6.41 19.66 8.34
N SER A 197 6.78 19.56 7.07
CA SER A 197 6.09 20.25 5.99
C SER A 197 5.38 19.23 5.10
N LEU A 198 4.10 19.46 4.83
CA LEU A 198 3.47 18.81 3.70
C LEU A 198 3.83 19.63 2.46
N HIS A 199 4.30 18.98 1.39
CA HIS A 199 4.11 19.54 0.05
C HIS A 199 2.60 19.59 -0.23
N ILE A 200 1.96 20.64 0.27
CA ILE A 200 0.66 21.08 -0.22
C ILE A 200 0.95 21.57 -1.64
N SER A 201 0.68 20.72 -2.62
CA SER A 201 0.82 21.04 -4.04
C SER A 201 -0.20 22.13 -4.42
N MET A 202 0.05 23.37 -4.01
CA MET A 202 -0.50 24.54 -4.67
C MET A 202 0.38 24.84 -5.89
N LYS A 203 0.33 23.98 -6.91
CA LYS A 203 0.81 24.37 -8.24
C LYS A 203 -0.18 25.38 -8.83
N LYS A 204 0.01 26.66 -8.50
CA LYS A 204 -0.35 27.71 -9.46
C LYS A 204 0.54 27.49 -10.69
N LYS A 205 -0.08 27.27 -11.85
CA LYS A 205 0.60 27.22 -13.14
C LYS A 205 1.48 28.46 -13.31
N GLY A 206 2.80 28.25 -13.35
CA GLY A 206 3.79 29.28 -13.66
C GLY A 206 4.99 29.23 -12.70
N ASN A 207 6.14 28.78 -13.21
CA ASN A 207 7.49 28.92 -12.64
C ASN A 207 7.57 29.10 -11.11
N ALA A 208 7.45 28.01 -10.36
CA ALA A 208 7.71 28.02 -8.93
C ALA A 208 9.13 27.50 -8.67
N GLN A 209 10.01 28.44 -8.31
CA GLN A 209 11.25 28.21 -7.59
C GLN A 209 10.89 27.50 -6.28
N GLU A 210 11.51 26.35 -5.99
CA GLU A 210 11.32 25.59 -4.74
C GLU A 210 11.70 26.46 -3.53
N LYS A 211 10.72 27.20 -2.98
CA LYS A 211 10.84 27.76 -1.64
C LYS A 211 10.48 26.65 -0.66
N SER A 212 11.45 26.24 0.16
CA SER A 212 11.22 25.43 1.35
C SER A 212 10.14 26.09 2.19
N SER A 213 8.95 25.49 2.25
CA SER A 213 7.93 25.88 3.23
C SER A 213 8.48 25.62 4.63
N GLU A 214 8.36 26.59 5.53
CA GLU A 214 8.75 26.41 6.93
C GLU A 214 8.03 25.20 7.54
N GLU A 215 8.77 24.38 8.29
CA GLU A 215 8.19 23.23 9.00
C GLU A 215 7.25 23.71 10.11
N GLY A 216 6.10 23.06 10.24
CA GLY A 216 5.07 23.40 11.21
C GLY A 216 4.66 22.21 12.07
N ALA A 217 4.03 22.47 13.21
CA ALA A 217 3.46 21.43 14.04
C ALA A 217 2.13 20.93 13.43
N TRP A 218 1.83 19.66 13.65
CA TRP A 218 0.61 19.02 13.16
C TRP A 218 -0.20 18.47 14.31
N PHE A 219 -1.50 18.73 14.30
CA PHE A 219 -2.43 18.24 15.31
C PHE A 219 -3.63 17.55 14.66
N ALA A 220 -4.14 16.49 15.29
CA ALA A 220 -5.45 15.92 14.98
C ALA A 220 -6.46 16.35 16.05
N LEU A 221 -7.68 16.64 15.60
CA LEU A 221 -8.77 17.06 16.47
C LEU A 221 -10.07 16.35 16.09
N ASP A 222 -10.76 15.77 17.08
CA ASP A 222 -12.14 15.33 16.90
C ASP A 222 -13.11 16.50 17.11
N VAL A 223 -13.91 16.78 16.08
CA VAL A 223 -14.86 17.88 16.02
C VAL A 223 -16.32 17.40 16.07
N ALA A 224 -16.56 16.20 16.60
CA ALA A 224 -17.91 15.63 16.73
C ALA A 224 -18.91 16.56 17.45
N SER A 225 -18.46 17.34 18.44
CA SER A 225 -19.29 18.30 19.20
C SER A 225 -19.60 19.60 18.46
N ILE A 226 -18.98 19.84 17.31
CA ILE A 226 -19.13 21.07 16.52
C ILE A 226 -20.17 20.85 15.42
N PRO A 227 -21.09 21.79 15.15
CA PRO A 227 -22.01 21.67 14.01
C PRO A 227 -21.27 21.56 12.68
N SER A 228 -21.68 20.64 11.80
CA SER A 228 -21.01 20.44 10.50
C SER A 228 -21.09 21.66 9.58
N GLU A 229 -22.15 22.47 9.72
CA GLU A 229 -22.37 23.70 8.94
C GLU A 229 -21.28 24.74 9.18
N ASP A 230 -20.73 24.81 10.39
CA ASP A 230 -19.72 25.82 10.72
C ASP A 230 -18.38 25.50 10.03
N LEU A 231 -18.03 24.21 9.97
CA LEU A 231 -16.85 23.76 9.22
C LEU A 231 -17.02 23.93 7.71
N GLN A 232 -18.22 23.69 7.18
CA GLN A 232 -18.54 23.92 5.77
C GLN A 232 -18.46 25.40 5.39
N LYS A 233 -18.83 26.33 6.29
CA LYS A 233 -18.65 27.78 6.04
C LYS A 233 -17.19 28.18 5.95
N ILE A 234 -16.31 27.54 6.73
CA ILE A 234 -14.87 27.83 6.77
C ILE A 234 -14.16 27.27 5.54
N LYS A 235 -14.45 26.02 5.19
CA LYS A 235 -13.81 25.32 4.08
C LYS A 235 -14.83 24.51 3.27
N PRO A 236 -15.61 25.16 2.37
CA PRO A 236 -16.71 24.54 1.62
C PRO A 236 -16.30 23.35 0.75
N GLU A 237 -15.05 23.33 0.29
CA GLU A 237 -14.47 22.26 -0.53
C GLU A 237 -14.08 21.01 0.28
N ALA A 238 -14.07 21.08 1.61
CA ALA A 238 -13.76 19.95 2.47
C ALA A 238 -15.01 19.09 2.72
N GLU A 239 -14.90 17.80 2.47
CA GLU A 239 -15.93 16.81 2.75
C GLU A 239 -15.44 15.77 3.76
N LEU A 240 -16.36 15.05 4.40
CA LEU A 240 -15.99 13.90 5.22
C LEU A 240 -15.70 12.69 4.32
N LEU A 241 -14.64 11.96 4.64
CA LEU A 241 -14.35 10.71 3.94
C LEU A 241 -15.58 9.79 3.95
N PRO A 242 -16.04 9.28 2.79
CA PRO A 242 -17.31 8.56 2.70
C PRO A 242 -17.41 7.31 3.59
N LYS A 243 -18.30 7.33 4.60
CA LYS A 243 -18.51 6.20 5.54
C LYS A 243 -18.93 4.90 4.85
N ARG A 244 -19.68 4.98 3.73
CA ARG A 244 -20.23 3.81 3.01
C ARG A 244 -19.17 3.02 2.25
N ASN A 245 -18.05 3.64 1.89
CA ASN A 245 -16.95 3.00 1.19
C ASN A 245 -15.70 2.99 2.07
N ARG A 246 -15.50 1.91 2.84
CA ARG A 246 -14.33 1.75 3.71
C ARG A 246 -13.00 1.84 2.95
N MET A 247 -13.01 1.57 1.64
CA MET A 247 -11.82 1.64 0.78
C MET A 247 -11.54 3.05 0.25
N ALA A 248 -12.43 4.03 0.48
CA ALA A 248 -12.20 5.42 0.08
C ALA A 248 -10.93 6.01 0.73
N ILE A 249 -10.54 5.51 1.90
CA ILE A 249 -9.27 5.89 2.56
C ILE A 249 -8.03 5.54 1.72
N MET A 250 -8.13 4.56 0.81
CA MET A 250 -7.03 4.20 -0.10
C MET A 250 -6.94 5.10 -1.33
N LEU A 251 -7.87 6.04 -1.51
CA LEU A 251 -7.81 7.07 -2.55
C LEU A 251 -7.03 8.30 -2.07
N LEU A 252 -6.56 8.32 -0.82
CA LEU A 252 -5.68 9.37 -0.34
C LEU A 252 -4.32 9.34 -1.05
N ARG A 253 -3.62 10.47 -1.07
CA ARG A 253 -2.16 10.45 -1.32
C ARG A 253 -1.48 9.65 -0.21
N ALA A 254 -0.41 8.93 -0.55
CA ALA A 254 0.28 8.06 0.40
C ALA A 254 0.85 8.83 1.61
N GLU A 255 1.35 10.05 1.39
CA GLU A 255 1.88 10.94 2.43
C GLU A 255 0.78 11.38 3.41
N ASP A 256 -0.42 11.65 2.89
CA ASP A 256 -1.58 12.05 3.69
C ASP A 256 -2.13 10.85 4.48
N ALA A 257 -2.07 9.67 3.87
CA ALA A 257 -2.60 8.43 4.45
C ALA A 257 -1.91 8.05 5.76
N GLY A 258 -0.58 8.16 5.86
CA GLY A 258 0.13 7.84 7.10
C GLY A 258 -0.15 8.81 8.25
N ILE A 259 -0.34 10.10 7.95
CA ILE A 259 -0.80 11.10 8.92
C ILE A 259 -2.20 10.76 9.40
N ILE A 260 -3.10 10.42 8.47
CA ILE A 260 -4.47 10.03 8.80
C ILE A 260 -4.49 8.77 9.65
N ALA A 261 -3.68 7.76 9.30
CA ALA A 261 -3.63 6.51 10.03
C ALA A 261 -3.20 6.73 11.49
N LEU A 262 -2.24 7.62 11.73
CA LEU A 262 -1.81 7.99 13.07
C LEU A 262 -2.94 8.65 13.87
N GLY A 263 -3.50 9.76 13.35
CA GLY A 263 -4.54 10.51 14.05
C GLY A 263 -5.78 9.65 14.31
N LYS A 264 -6.25 8.91 13.29
CA LYS A 264 -7.41 8.01 13.39
C LYS A 264 -7.21 6.91 14.43
N SER A 265 -6.02 6.31 14.51
CA SER A 265 -5.77 5.22 15.48
C SER A 265 -5.80 5.72 16.92
N VAL A 266 -5.20 6.87 17.19
CA VAL A 266 -5.19 7.47 18.54
C VAL A 266 -6.58 7.98 18.93
N LEU A 267 -7.32 8.61 18.01
CA LEU A 267 -8.71 9.01 18.26
C LEU A 267 -9.62 7.80 18.50
N ALA A 268 -9.43 6.70 17.77
CA ALA A 268 -10.19 5.48 17.99
C ALA A 268 -9.91 4.86 19.37
N TRP A 269 -8.68 5.01 19.88
CA TRP A 269 -8.34 4.65 21.24
C TRP A 269 -9.04 5.55 22.26
N HIS A 270 -9.01 6.88 22.09
CA HIS A 270 -9.75 7.81 22.97
C HIS A 270 -11.26 7.51 23.01
N ASP A 271 -11.87 7.20 21.87
CA ASP A 271 -13.30 6.90 21.80
C ASP A 271 -13.68 5.64 22.62
N ARG A 272 -12.83 4.61 22.59
CA ARG A 272 -13.14 3.29 23.17
C ARG A 272 -12.60 3.08 24.59
N TYR A 273 -11.59 3.85 25.01
CA TYR A 273 -10.86 3.65 26.27
C TYR A 273 -11.12 4.77 27.29
N LYS A 274 -12.35 5.26 27.39
CA LYS A 274 -12.74 6.37 28.29
C LYS A 274 -12.65 6.06 29.79
N PHE A 275 -12.47 4.79 30.15
CA PHE A 275 -12.42 4.29 31.53
C PHE A 275 -11.16 3.45 31.74
N CYS A 276 -10.62 3.52 32.96
CA CYS A 276 -9.43 2.81 33.37
C CYS A 276 -9.67 1.29 33.38
N PRO A 277 -8.94 0.50 32.58
CA PRO A 277 -9.11 -0.96 32.56
C PRO A 277 -8.80 -1.64 33.90
N THR A 278 -8.03 -0.99 34.78
CA THR A 278 -7.63 -1.55 36.08
C THR A 278 -8.72 -1.43 37.16
N CYS A 279 -9.55 -0.39 37.11
CA CYS A 279 -10.49 -0.10 38.21
C CYS A 279 -11.86 0.46 37.79
N GLY A 280 -12.08 0.72 36.50
CA GLY A 280 -13.35 1.22 35.95
C GLY A 280 -13.62 2.72 36.15
N ALA A 281 -12.73 3.46 36.83
CA ALA A 281 -12.88 4.91 36.98
C ALA A 281 -12.62 5.66 35.65
N PRO A 282 -13.16 6.88 35.45
CA PRO A 282 -12.86 7.69 34.27
C PRO A 282 -11.36 7.98 34.10
N THR A 283 -10.96 8.29 32.87
CA THR A 283 -9.59 8.72 32.55
C THR A 283 -9.55 10.12 31.93
N THR A 284 -8.45 10.84 32.12
CA THR A 284 -8.15 12.10 31.42
C THR A 284 -7.01 11.92 30.43
N ILE A 285 -7.02 12.71 29.34
CA ILE A 285 -5.97 12.69 28.31
C ILE A 285 -4.75 13.48 28.81
N ALA A 286 -3.56 12.95 28.56
CA ALA A 286 -2.27 13.56 28.86
C ALA A 286 -1.27 13.30 27.72
N GLU A 287 -0.06 13.87 27.83
CA GLU A 287 1.04 13.69 26.89
C GLU A 287 0.63 13.92 25.42
N ALA A 288 -0.06 15.05 25.18
CA ALA A 288 -0.54 15.47 23.86
C ALA A 288 -1.35 14.40 23.10
N GLY A 289 -2.19 13.65 23.82
CA GLY A 289 -3.05 12.60 23.25
C GLY A 289 -2.48 11.19 23.29
N TYR A 290 -1.29 10.97 23.86
CA TYR A 290 -0.64 9.64 23.88
C TYR A 290 -0.67 8.96 25.24
N LYS A 291 -1.42 9.52 26.20
CA LYS A 291 -1.59 8.89 27.50
C LYS A 291 -2.98 9.14 28.06
N LEU A 292 -3.56 8.11 28.68
CA LEU A 292 -4.75 8.22 29.51
C LEU A 292 -4.36 8.00 30.96
N VAL A 293 -4.79 8.89 31.84
CA VAL A 293 -4.49 8.88 33.27
C VAL A 293 -5.77 8.64 34.06
N CYS A 294 -5.78 7.62 34.91
CA CYS A 294 -6.91 7.31 35.78
C CYS A 294 -7.16 8.46 36.78
N THR A 295 -8.42 8.85 36.97
CA THR A 295 -8.79 9.91 37.93
C THR A 295 -8.88 9.41 39.37
N LYS A 296 -8.88 8.09 39.60
CA LYS A 296 -8.93 7.51 40.94
C LYS A 296 -7.54 7.50 41.59
N GLU A 297 -7.37 8.30 42.63
CA GLU A 297 -6.17 8.29 43.47
C GLU A 297 -5.87 6.89 44.01
N GLY A 298 -4.58 6.55 44.07
CA GLY A 298 -4.11 5.23 44.54
C GLY A 298 -4.40 4.07 43.58
N CYS A 299 -4.94 4.31 42.37
CA CYS A 299 -5.12 3.26 41.37
C CYS A 299 -3.75 2.63 41.01
N ARG A 300 -3.71 1.29 40.90
CA ARG A 300 -2.48 0.56 40.51
C ARG A 300 -1.94 0.99 39.15
N SER A 301 -2.79 1.46 38.23
CA SER A 301 -2.35 1.99 36.92
C SER A 301 -1.50 3.27 37.05
N LEU A 302 -1.52 3.95 38.19
CA LEU A 302 -0.72 5.14 38.48
C LEU A 302 0.63 4.80 39.15
N GLN A 303 0.87 3.52 39.47
CA GLN A 303 2.06 3.05 40.17
C GLN A 303 2.98 2.30 39.19
N GLY A 304 3.93 3.01 38.58
CA GLY A 304 4.82 2.47 37.55
C GLY A 304 4.30 2.66 36.13
N VAL A 305 4.84 1.91 35.17
CA VAL A 305 4.50 2.02 33.75
C VAL A 305 3.63 0.84 33.33
N HIS A 306 2.39 1.13 32.94
CA HIS A 306 1.41 0.12 32.54
C HIS A 306 0.85 0.44 31.15
N ASN A 307 0.67 -0.59 30.33
CA ASN A 307 0.14 -0.45 28.97
C ASN A 307 -1.31 0.10 28.94
N THR A 308 -2.06 -0.03 30.04
CA THR A 308 -3.42 0.51 30.19
C THR A 308 -3.51 2.01 29.97
N CYS A 309 -2.38 2.71 30.05
CA CYS A 309 -2.29 4.15 29.92
C CYS A 309 -1.91 4.60 28.50
N TYR A 310 -1.56 3.70 27.57
CA TYR A 310 -0.98 4.06 26.27
C TYR A 310 -1.83 3.56 25.08
N PRO A 311 -1.71 4.18 23.90
CA PRO A 311 -2.40 3.74 22.70
C PRO A 311 -2.13 2.27 22.37
N ARG A 312 -3.18 1.57 21.97
CA ARG A 312 -3.12 0.16 21.58
C ARG A 312 -2.66 0.02 20.13
N LEU A 313 -1.85 -1.00 19.87
CA LEU A 313 -1.48 -1.44 18.53
C LEU A 313 -1.63 -2.97 18.48
N ASP A 314 -2.51 -3.46 17.63
CA ASP A 314 -2.81 -4.89 17.48
C ASP A 314 -1.97 -5.48 16.33
N PRO A 315 -0.98 -6.33 16.60
CA PRO A 315 -0.20 -6.97 15.54
C PRO A 315 -1.03 -8.05 14.83
N VAL A 316 -1.04 -7.99 13.50
CA VAL A 316 -1.80 -8.90 12.63
C VAL A 316 -0.85 -9.45 11.58
N VAL A 317 -0.67 -10.76 11.52
CA VAL A 317 0.08 -11.37 10.43
C VAL A 317 -0.79 -11.45 9.19
N ILE A 318 -0.21 -11.18 8.03
CA ILE A 318 -0.84 -11.38 6.72
C ILE A 318 0.15 -12.09 5.82
N MET A 319 -0.20 -13.27 5.34
CA MET A 319 0.75 -14.17 4.71
C MET A 319 0.34 -14.57 3.30
N LEU A 320 1.28 -14.44 2.38
CA LEU A 320 1.21 -15.12 1.10
C LEU A 320 1.87 -16.49 1.23
N VAL A 321 1.04 -17.54 1.21
CA VAL A 321 1.52 -18.91 1.31
C VAL A 321 1.74 -19.48 -0.09
N VAL A 322 2.97 -19.82 -0.40
CA VAL A 322 3.40 -20.36 -1.69
C VAL A 322 3.48 -21.88 -1.60
N SER A 323 3.04 -22.58 -2.65
CA SER A 323 3.14 -24.03 -2.77
C SER A 323 4.59 -24.51 -2.66
N GLU A 324 4.78 -25.78 -2.30
CA GLU A 324 6.11 -26.37 -2.13
C GLU A 324 7.00 -26.24 -3.38
N ASP A 325 6.40 -26.32 -4.57
CA ASP A 325 7.06 -26.19 -5.88
C ASP A 325 7.25 -24.73 -6.35
N GLY A 326 6.79 -23.74 -5.57
CA GLY A 326 6.94 -22.33 -5.88
C GLY A 326 5.96 -21.77 -6.93
N LYS A 327 5.06 -22.60 -7.49
CA LYS A 327 4.27 -22.23 -8.70
C LYS A 327 2.90 -21.64 -8.41
N SER A 328 2.37 -21.85 -7.21
CA SER A 328 1.03 -21.43 -6.84
C SER A 328 1.02 -20.71 -5.50
N ALA A 329 0.07 -19.81 -5.32
CA ALA A 329 -0.20 -19.10 -4.07
C ALA A 329 -1.58 -19.48 -3.53
N LEU A 330 -1.67 -19.71 -2.22
CA LEU A 330 -2.92 -19.91 -1.52
C LEU A 330 -3.58 -18.56 -1.27
N LEU A 331 -4.83 -18.40 -1.71
CA LEU A 331 -5.64 -17.22 -1.41
C LEU A 331 -7.00 -17.65 -0.86
N GLY A 332 -7.49 -16.87 0.11
CA GLY A 332 -8.77 -17.07 0.77
C GLY A 332 -9.76 -15.96 0.47
N ARG A 333 -11.04 -16.25 0.75
CA ARG A 333 -12.15 -15.32 0.60
C ARG A 333 -13.02 -15.34 1.86
N LYS A 334 -13.14 -14.20 2.54
CA LYS A 334 -14.01 -14.04 3.73
C LYS A 334 -15.47 -13.75 3.34
N LYS A 335 -16.44 -14.11 4.20
CA LYS A 335 -17.90 -13.92 3.98
C LYS A 335 -18.30 -12.49 3.64
N GLY A 336 -17.59 -11.49 4.15
CA GLY A 336 -17.86 -10.06 3.91
C GLY A 336 -17.18 -9.45 2.69
N PHE A 337 -16.39 -10.21 1.91
CA PHE A 337 -15.66 -9.64 0.77
C PHE A 337 -16.57 -9.37 -0.43
N PRO A 338 -16.37 -8.27 -1.18
CA PRO A 338 -17.13 -8.01 -2.39
C PRO A 338 -16.87 -9.08 -3.47
N GLY A 339 -17.92 -9.45 -4.20
CA GLY A 339 -17.84 -10.18 -5.48
C GLY A 339 -16.98 -11.46 -5.48
N LYS A 340 -15.94 -11.49 -6.31
CA LYS A 340 -14.99 -12.60 -6.47
C LYS A 340 -13.58 -12.22 -6.01
N MET A 341 -13.48 -11.37 -4.98
CA MET A 341 -12.21 -10.97 -4.41
C MET A 341 -11.59 -12.10 -3.58
N TYR A 342 -10.31 -12.39 -3.84
CA TYR A 342 -9.45 -13.29 -3.07
C TYR A 342 -8.23 -12.53 -2.54
N SER A 343 -7.78 -12.87 -1.34
CA SER A 343 -6.67 -12.18 -0.66
C SER A 343 -5.77 -13.18 0.06
N CYS A 344 -4.58 -12.73 0.46
CA CYS A 344 -3.78 -13.39 1.49
C CYS A 344 -4.63 -13.64 2.75
N LEU A 345 -4.34 -14.75 3.42
CA LEU A 345 -4.87 -15.07 4.75
C LEU A 345 -4.27 -14.12 5.78
N ALA A 346 -5.00 -13.84 6.87
CA ALA A 346 -4.54 -12.92 7.89
C ALA A 346 -5.29 -13.09 9.21
N GLY A 347 -4.57 -12.97 10.31
CA GLY A 347 -5.13 -13.05 11.66
C GLY A 347 -4.27 -12.41 12.73
N PHE A 348 -4.84 -12.25 13.92
CA PHE A 348 -4.19 -11.58 15.04
C PHE A 348 -3.11 -12.48 15.65
N MET A 349 -2.00 -11.89 16.07
CA MET A 349 -1.03 -12.63 16.88
C MET A 349 -1.58 -12.83 18.30
N GLU A 350 -1.36 -14.01 18.88
CA GLU A 350 -1.72 -14.29 20.25
C GLU A 350 -0.58 -13.96 21.24
N PRO A 351 -0.89 -13.75 22.54
CA PRO A 351 0.13 -13.52 23.56
C PRO A 351 1.16 -14.65 23.64
N GLY A 352 2.43 -14.31 23.48
CA GLY A 352 3.54 -15.26 23.54
C GLY A 352 3.90 -15.91 22.20
N GLU A 353 3.20 -15.57 21.11
CA GLU A 353 3.55 -16.04 19.77
C GLU A 353 4.63 -15.19 19.10
N THR A 354 5.47 -15.86 18.30
CA THR A 354 6.31 -15.19 17.30
C THR A 354 5.49 -14.87 16.04
N ILE A 355 6.02 -14.02 15.15
CA ILE A 355 5.39 -13.73 13.85
C ILE A 355 5.24 -15.04 13.05
N GLU A 356 6.28 -15.87 13.07
CA GLU A 356 6.33 -17.12 12.34
C GLU A 356 5.32 -18.14 12.87
N ASP A 357 5.14 -18.22 14.18
CA ASP A 357 4.17 -19.12 14.80
C ASP A 357 2.73 -18.70 14.48
N ALA A 358 2.41 -17.41 14.59
CA ALA A 358 1.11 -16.88 14.20
C ALA A 358 0.80 -17.16 12.72
N VAL A 359 1.77 -16.97 11.82
CA VAL A 359 1.60 -17.30 10.39
C VAL A 359 1.26 -18.77 10.19
N ARG A 360 1.93 -19.68 10.91
CA ARG A 360 1.68 -21.13 10.80
C ARG A 360 0.33 -21.52 11.39
N ARG A 361 -0.03 -20.98 12.56
CA ARG A 361 -1.30 -21.25 13.24
C ARG A 361 -2.47 -20.78 12.38
N GLU A 362 -2.49 -19.50 12.02
CA GLU A 362 -3.56 -18.88 11.23
C GLU A 362 -3.76 -19.57 9.88
N THR A 363 -2.67 -19.91 9.18
CA THR A 363 -2.78 -20.64 7.90
C THR A 363 -3.43 -22.01 8.08
N LYS A 364 -3.03 -22.74 9.14
CA LYS A 364 -3.54 -24.08 9.42
C LYS A 364 -5.00 -24.04 9.86
N GLU A 365 -5.39 -23.06 10.67
CA GLU A 365 -6.76 -22.88 11.15
C GLU A 365 -7.70 -22.55 9.99
N GLU A 366 -7.41 -21.51 9.21
CA GLU A 366 -8.33 -21.04 8.15
C GLU A 366 -8.39 -22.00 6.93
N SER A 367 -7.31 -22.74 6.63
CA SER A 367 -7.17 -23.49 5.36
C SER A 367 -6.69 -24.93 5.47
N GLY A 368 -6.28 -25.39 6.66
CA GLY A 368 -5.69 -26.71 6.86
C GLY A 368 -4.26 -26.87 6.32
N ILE A 369 -3.69 -25.86 5.66
CA ILE A 369 -2.35 -25.92 5.07
C ILE A 369 -1.26 -25.78 6.14
N ILE A 370 -0.31 -26.72 6.15
CA ILE A 370 0.86 -26.71 7.01
C ILE A 370 1.99 -25.92 6.36
N VAL A 371 2.53 -24.96 7.10
CA VAL A 371 3.58 -24.04 6.65
C VAL A 371 4.91 -24.31 7.34
N GLY A 372 5.99 -24.30 6.57
CA GLY A 372 7.37 -24.44 7.05
C GLY A 372 8.05 -23.10 7.24
N LYS A 373 8.93 -22.72 6.30
CA LYS A 373 9.69 -21.47 6.34
C LYS A 373 8.76 -20.26 6.20
N VAL A 374 8.97 -19.25 7.03
CA VAL A 374 8.28 -17.96 7.00
C VAL A 374 9.34 -16.87 6.86
N GLN A 375 9.10 -15.90 5.98
CA GLN A 375 9.98 -14.78 5.73
C GLN A 375 9.17 -13.48 5.83
N TYR A 376 9.63 -12.57 6.69
CA TYR A 376 9.11 -11.20 6.73
C TYR A 376 9.36 -10.48 5.40
N HIS A 377 8.36 -9.74 4.94
CA HIS A 377 8.43 -8.94 3.72
C HIS A 377 8.37 -7.44 4.02
N SER A 378 7.27 -6.97 4.60
CA SER A 378 7.07 -5.56 4.97
C SER A 378 5.92 -5.42 5.96
N SER A 379 5.70 -4.22 6.50
CA SER A 379 4.57 -3.93 7.38
C SER A 379 3.74 -2.74 6.91
N GLN A 380 2.46 -2.73 7.26
CA GLN A 380 1.52 -1.66 6.91
C GLN A 380 0.65 -1.35 8.12
N PRO A 381 0.68 -0.12 8.67
CA PRO A 381 -0.33 0.32 9.62
C PRO A 381 -1.72 0.21 8.99
N TRP A 382 -2.70 -0.25 9.74
CA TRP A 382 -4.07 -0.40 9.28
C TRP A 382 -5.03 0.21 10.29
N PRO A 383 -5.52 1.45 10.06
CA PRO A 383 -6.21 2.23 11.08
C PRO A 383 -7.70 1.85 11.21
N MET A 384 -7.97 0.54 11.37
CA MET A 384 -9.31 -0.05 11.49
C MET A 384 -9.43 -1.04 12.66
N PRO A 385 -9.39 -0.58 13.94
CA PRO A 385 -9.06 0.78 14.34
C PRO A 385 -7.55 1.03 14.52
N SER A 386 -6.76 0.03 14.93
CA SER A 386 -5.36 0.24 15.36
C SER A 386 -4.50 -1.01 15.16
N GLN A 387 -4.38 -1.48 13.90
CA GLN A 387 -3.66 -2.70 13.58
C GLN A 387 -2.30 -2.40 12.95
N LEU A 388 -1.32 -3.28 13.15
CA LEU A 388 -0.09 -3.34 12.36
C LEU A 388 -0.11 -4.63 11.55
N MET A 389 -0.33 -4.51 10.24
CA MET A 389 -0.26 -5.64 9.33
C MET A 389 1.22 -5.99 9.11
N ILE A 390 1.59 -7.22 9.41
CA ILE A 390 2.93 -7.78 9.28
C ILE A 390 2.88 -8.76 8.11
N GLY A 391 3.37 -8.31 6.95
CA GLY A 391 3.37 -9.06 5.71
C GLY A 391 4.47 -10.11 5.68
N CYS A 392 4.09 -11.36 5.44
CA CYS A 392 5.01 -12.49 5.34
C CYS A 392 4.81 -13.26 4.03
N ILE A 393 5.89 -13.87 3.53
CA ILE A 393 5.84 -14.89 2.50
C ILE A 393 6.23 -16.21 3.16
N ALA A 394 5.45 -17.25 2.95
CA ALA A 394 5.63 -18.52 3.63
C ALA A 394 5.58 -19.70 2.65
N LYS A 395 6.34 -20.76 2.92
CA LYS A 395 6.40 -21.96 2.07
C LYS A 395 5.55 -23.08 2.68
N ALA A 396 4.56 -23.55 1.93
CA ALA A 396 3.74 -24.68 2.33
C ALA A 396 4.55 -26.00 2.29
N THR A 397 4.18 -26.91 3.17
CA THR A 397 4.71 -28.29 3.29
C THR A 397 3.60 -29.34 3.08
N SER A 398 2.40 -28.88 2.76
CA SER A 398 1.22 -29.69 2.44
C SER A 398 0.38 -28.98 1.39
N SER A 399 -0.46 -29.72 0.65
CA SER A 399 -1.27 -29.16 -0.44
C SER A 399 -2.79 -29.28 -0.27
N LYS A 400 -3.27 -30.18 0.60
CA LYS A 400 -4.71 -30.44 0.78
C LYS A 400 -5.35 -29.31 1.61
N ILE A 401 -6.20 -28.54 0.96
CA ILE A 401 -6.99 -27.48 1.60
C ILE A 401 -8.19 -28.10 2.34
N THR A 402 -8.42 -27.64 3.56
CA THR A 402 -9.64 -27.88 4.34
C THR A 402 -10.06 -26.53 4.92
N VAL A 403 -11.11 -25.94 4.36
CA VAL A 403 -11.54 -24.58 4.70
C VAL A 403 -12.29 -24.60 6.02
N ASP A 404 -11.94 -23.68 6.93
CA ASP A 404 -12.84 -23.36 8.05
C ASP A 404 -13.99 -22.48 7.53
N GLU A 405 -15.17 -23.08 7.44
CA GLU A 405 -16.37 -22.43 6.92
C GLU A 405 -16.94 -21.37 7.86
N ASP A 406 -16.50 -21.29 9.12
CA ASP A 406 -16.90 -20.20 10.02
C ASP A 406 -16.24 -18.88 9.58
N GLU A 407 -14.98 -18.93 9.16
CA GLU A 407 -14.19 -17.75 8.78
C GLU A 407 -14.17 -17.46 7.27
N LEU A 408 -13.92 -18.50 6.47
CA LEU A 408 -13.75 -18.39 5.02
C LEU A 408 -14.95 -18.98 4.28
N VAL A 409 -15.25 -18.40 3.12
CA VAL A 409 -16.19 -18.98 2.14
C VAL A 409 -15.45 -19.92 1.20
N ASP A 410 -14.17 -19.63 0.93
CA ASP A 410 -13.38 -20.36 -0.06
C ASP A 410 -11.89 -20.13 0.19
N ALA A 411 -11.07 -21.14 -0.12
CA ALA A 411 -9.61 -21.02 -0.21
C ALA A 411 -9.10 -21.93 -1.33
N ARG A 412 -8.21 -21.40 -2.17
CA ARG A 412 -7.73 -22.11 -3.37
C ARG A 412 -6.26 -21.81 -3.65
N TRP A 413 -5.63 -22.75 -4.34
CA TRP A 413 -4.34 -22.52 -5.00
C TRP A 413 -4.57 -21.79 -6.31
N PHE A 414 -3.89 -20.66 -6.48
CA PHE A 414 -3.87 -19.86 -7.70
C PHE A 414 -2.49 -19.96 -8.31
N THR A 415 -2.42 -20.30 -9.60
CA THR A 415 -1.14 -20.31 -10.30
C THR A 415 -0.57 -18.89 -10.36
N ARG A 416 0.73 -18.80 -10.59
CA ARG A 416 1.38 -17.52 -10.84
C ARG A 416 0.70 -16.71 -11.97
N HIS A 417 0.27 -17.39 -13.03
CA HIS A 417 -0.44 -16.76 -14.13
C HIS A 417 -1.79 -16.18 -13.68
N ASP A 418 -2.58 -16.94 -12.91
CA ASP A 418 -3.86 -16.46 -12.36
C ASP A 418 -3.64 -15.19 -11.52
N VAL A 419 -2.62 -15.19 -10.66
CA VAL A 419 -2.30 -14.01 -9.82
C VAL A 419 -1.93 -12.79 -10.67
N ILE A 420 -1.15 -12.97 -11.75
CA ILE A 420 -0.79 -11.88 -12.65
C ILE A 420 -2.03 -11.30 -13.35
N GLU A 421 -2.96 -12.16 -13.82
CA GLU A 421 -4.22 -11.71 -14.42
C GLU A 421 -5.10 -10.97 -13.42
N MET A 422 -5.19 -11.48 -12.19
CA MET A 422 -5.95 -10.85 -11.11
C MET A 422 -5.36 -9.49 -10.69
N LEU A 423 -4.02 -9.34 -10.72
CA LEU A 423 -3.33 -8.07 -10.45
C LEU A 423 -3.56 -7.04 -11.57
N GLY A 424 -3.66 -7.49 -12.82
CA GLY A 424 -3.92 -6.63 -13.99
C GLY A 424 -5.38 -6.22 -14.16
N SER A 425 -6.30 -6.94 -13.52
CA SER A 425 -7.72 -6.64 -13.50
C SER A 425 -7.98 -5.47 -12.54
N SER A 426 -8.04 -4.24 -13.05
CA SER A 426 -8.43 -3.07 -12.26
C SER A 426 -9.80 -3.29 -11.64
N GLY A 427 -9.85 -3.53 -10.33
CA GLY A 427 -11.07 -3.76 -9.54
C GLY A 427 -11.99 -2.52 -9.40
N GLY A 428 -12.01 -1.64 -10.39
CA GLY A 428 -12.80 -0.43 -10.44
C GLY A 428 -13.39 -0.20 -11.83
N SER A 429 -14.73 -0.20 -11.89
CA SER A 429 -15.59 0.08 -13.05
C SER A 429 -15.93 -1.11 -13.97
N GLY A 430 -17.13 -1.64 -13.78
CA GLY A 430 -18.16 -1.84 -14.81
C GLY A 430 -17.85 -2.60 -16.10
N SER A 431 -16.69 -3.22 -16.27
CA SER A 431 -16.43 -4.08 -17.42
C SER A 431 -16.92 -5.51 -17.13
N SER A 432 -17.79 -5.96 -18.02
CA SER A 432 -18.64 -7.15 -17.99
C SER A 432 -17.90 -8.50 -18.01
N GLY A 433 -16.73 -8.59 -17.39
CA GLY A 433 -15.98 -9.83 -17.23
C GLY A 433 -16.00 -10.24 -15.75
N GLY A 434 -16.87 -11.17 -15.38
CA GLY A 434 -16.99 -11.68 -14.00
C GLY A 434 -15.79 -12.51 -13.52
N GLY A 435 -14.56 -12.03 -13.70
CA GLY A 435 -13.32 -12.67 -13.25
C GLY A 435 -13.04 -12.48 -11.76
N MET A 436 -12.13 -13.29 -11.23
CA MET A 436 -11.61 -13.13 -9.86
C MET A 436 -10.63 -11.96 -9.82
N PHE A 437 -10.49 -11.31 -8.67
CA PHE A 437 -9.58 -10.17 -8.51
C PHE A 437 -8.99 -10.13 -7.10
N VAL A 438 -7.96 -9.32 -6.91
CA VAL A 438 -7.25 -9.15 -5.63
C VAL A 438 -7.50 -7.77 -5.04
N PRO A 439 -7.15 -7.52 -3.76
CA PRO A 439 -7.30 -6.19 -3.16
C PRO A 439 -6.61 -5.07 -3.96
N PRO A 440 -7.03 -3.81 -3.78
CA PRO A 440 -6.45 -2.67 -4.48
C PRO A 440 -4.93 -2.53 -4.28
N GLY A 441 -4.27 -1.83 -5.19
CA GLY A 441 -2.82 -1.63 -5.18
C GLY A 441 -2.25 -1.10 -3.86
N ALA A 442 -3.01 -0.31 -3.10
CA ALA A 442 -2.57 0.22 -1.82
C ALA A 442 -2.51 -0.81 -0.68
N ALA A 443 -3.17 -1.98 -0.80
CA ALA A 443 -3.23 -2.99 0.25
C ALA A 443 -1.95 -3.84 0.32
N ILE A 444 -1.48 -4.18 1.52
CA ILE A 444 -0.29 -5.04 1.71
C ILE A 444 -0.45 -6.43 1.07
N ALA A 445 -1.67 -6.99 1.04
CA ALA A 445 -1.95 -8.24 0.33
C ALA A 445 -1.62 -8.14 -1.17
N HIS A 446 -1.99 -7.03 -1.81
CA HIS A 446 -1.64 -6.76 -3.21
C HIS A 446 -0.13 -6.64 -3.37
N GLN A 447 0.57 -5.98 -2.43
CA GLN A 447 2.02 -5.84 -2.47
C GLN A 447 2.74 -7.19 -2.34
N LEU A 448 2.29 -8.08 -1.46
CA LEU A 448 2.81 -9.45 -1.32
C LEU A 448 2.64 -10.23 -2.63
N LEU A 449 1.45 -10.20 -3.21
CA LEU A 449 1.14 -10.86 -4.49
C LEU A 449 1.99 -10.31 -5.64
N LYS A 450 2.08 -8.99 -5.75
CA LYS A 450 2.88 -8.29 -6.75
C LYS A 450 4.37 -8.61 -6.60
N HIS A 451 4.86 -8.71 -5.37
CA HIS A 451 6.24 -9.11 -5.10
C HIS A 451 6.50 -10.54 -5.58
N TRP A 452 5.70 -11.51 -5.12
CA TRP A 452 5.85 -12.91 -5.51
C TRP A 452 5.71 -13.11 -7.02
N ALA A 453 4.75 -12.45 -7.68
CA ALA A 453 4.57 -12.50 -9.13
C ALA A 453 5.77 -11.97 -9.93
N LYS A 454 6.71 -11.27 -9.29
CA LYS A 454 7.99 -10.83 -9.87
C LYS A 454 9.19 -11.68 -9.45
N MET A 455 9.11 -12.48 -8.39
CA MET A 455 10.21 -13.33 -7.88
C MET A 455 10.45 -14.55 -8.76
N SER A 456 11.70 -14.93 -9.03
CA SER A 456 11.95 -16.18 -9.77
C SER A 456 11.36 -17.40 -9.05
N PRO A 457 10.78 -18.41 -9.77
CA PRO A 457 10.10 -19.57 -9.17
C PRO A 457 10.98 -20.45 -8.27
N ASN A 458 12.30 -20.26 -8.30
CA ASN A 458 13.27 -21.02 -7.52
C ASN A 458 13.42 -20.40 -6.12
N LEU A 459 12.55 -20.81 -5.19
CA LEU A 459 12.58 -20.44 -3.76
C LEU A 459 13.11 -21.58 -2.86
#